data_AF-A0A950R3T3-F1
#
_entry.id   AF-A0A950R3T3-F1
#
_cell.length_a   1.000
_cell.length_b   1.000
_cell.length_c   1.000
_cell.angle_alpha   90.00
_cell.angle_beta   90.00
_cell.angle_gamma   90.00
#
_symmetry.space_group_name_H-M   'P 1'
#
loop_
_entity.id
_entity.type
_entity.pdbx_description
1 polymer ?
#
loop_
_entity_poly.entity_id
_entity_poly.type
_entity_poly.pdbx_seq_one_letter_code
_entity_poly.pdbx_strand_id
1 'polypeptide(L)'
;MRIRREQETAFGDKGDYTPLVASGTKRHHVVAFIRGETVAVIVPRLPVTLGGDWQDTRVHLPEGSWRNALSDSIVPGGEMDLGTVLKPFPVALLVKQ
;
A
#
# COMPACT_ATOMS: atom_id res chain seq x y z
N MET A 1 -10.50 -6.23 11.68
CA MET A 1 -10.51 -7.71 11.71
C MET A 1 -11.21 -8.38 10.51
N ARG A 2 -11.96 -7.66 9.64
CA ARG A 2 -12.68 -8.28 8.50
C ARG A 2 -11.75 -8.82 7.40
N ILE A 3 -10.83 -7.99 6.88
CA ILE A 3 -9.90 -8.41 5.80
C ILE A 3 -9.04 -9.61 6.19
N ARG A 4 -8.54 -9.65 7.44
CA ARG A 4 -7.77 -10.80 7.93
C ARG A 4 -8.55 -12.13 7.88
N ARG A 5 -9.87 -12.09 8.07
CA ARG A 5 -10.74 -13.27 7.94
C ARG A 5 -11.07 -13.61 6.49
N GLU A 6 -11.24 -12.60 5.64
CA GLU A 6 -11.57 -12.81 4.22
C GLU A 6 -10.35 -13.23 3.37
N GLN A 7 -9.13 -12.96 3.85
CA GLN A 7 -7.87 -13.22 3.13
C GLN A 7 -7.02 -14.26 3.87
N GLU A 8 -7.56 -15.46 4.08
CA GLU A 8 -6.89 -16.53 4.83
C GLU A 8 -5.50 -16.88 4.25
N THR A 9 -5.33 -16.82 2.93
CA THR A 9 -4.04 -17.06 2.25
C THR A 9 -2.99 -16.00 2.61
N ALA A 10 -3.37 -14.73 2.74
CA ALA A 10 -2.46 -13.64 3.08
C ALA A 10 -2.13 -13.55 4.58
N PHE A 11 -2.97 -14.15 5.44
CA PHE A 11 -2.90 -13.97 6.89
C PHE A 11 -2.70 -15.26 7.69
N GLY A 12 -2.77 -16.43 7.05
CA GLY A 12 -2.44 -17.75 7.59
C GLY A 12 -0.97 -18.14 7.38
N ASP A 13 -0.68 -19.44 7.45
CA ASP A 13 0.70 -19.97 7.52
C ASP A 13 1.55 -19.73 6.27
N LYS A 14 0.93 -19.38 5.15
CA LYS A 14 1.59 -19.04 3.87
C LYS A 14 1.62 -17.54 3.56
N GLY A 15 1.25 -16.71 4.54
CA GLY A 15 1.17 -15.26 4.39
C GLY A 15 2.55 -14.60 4.43
N ASP A 16 3.33 -14.76 3.36
CA ASP A 16 4.66 -14.15 3.25
C ASP A 16 4.59 -12.62 3.29
N TYR A 17 5.67 -11.99 3.77
CA TYR A 17 5.85 -10.55 3.75
C TYR A 17 6.89 -10.16 2.72
N THR A 18 6.44 -9.55 1.64
CA THR A 18 7.32 -9.08 0.56
C THR A 18 7.37 -7.55 0.59
N PRO A 19 8.54 -6.93 0.82
CA PRO A 19 8.68 -5.47 0.78
C PRO A 19 8.28 -4.91 -0.59
N LEU A 20 7.57 -3.79 -0.59
CA LEU A 20 7.36 -3.00 -1.80
C LEU A 20 8.43 -1.92 -1.90
N VAL A 21 9.03 -1.80 -3.08
CA VAL A 21 10.07 -0.79 -3.33
C VAL A 21 9.40 0.57 -3.52
N ALA A 22 9.88 1.55 -2.76
CA ALA A 22 9.53 2.95 -2.92
C ALA A 22 10.69 3.75 -3.53
N SER A 23 10.36 4.68 -4.43
CA SER A 23 11.29 5.56 -5.13
C SER A 23 10.92 7.03 -4.90
N GLY A 24 11.81 7.95 -5.28
CA GLY A 24 11.60 9.39 -5.14
C GLY A 24 12.16 10.01 -3.84
N THR A 25 11.86 11.30 -3.66
CA THR A 25 12.49 12.16 -2.64
C THR A 25 12.13 11.79 -1.22
N LYS A 26 10.86 11.42 -0.96
CA LYS A 26 10.36 11.06 0.38
C LYS A 26 10.24 9.55 0.58
N ARG A 27 10.93 8.71 -0.20
CA ARG A 27 10.85 7.23 -0.09
C ARG A 27 11.09 6.66 1.31
N HIS A 28 11.89 7.35 2.14
CA HIS A 28 12.16 6.93 3.52
C HIS A 28 11.00 7.21 4.49
N HIS A 29 9.99 7.97 4.05
CA HIS A 29 8.76 8.26 4.79
C HIS A 29 7.63 7.26 4.52
N VAL A 30 7.86 6.21 3.73
CA VAL A 30 6.85 5.16 3.52
C VAL A 30 7.38 3.81 3.98
N VAL A 31 6.49 3.03 4.56
CA VAL A 31 6.65 1.58 4.75
C VAL A 31 5.58 0.91 3.91
N ALA A 32 5.99 0.04 3.00
CA ALA A 32 5.07 -0.66 2.12
C ALA A 32 5.48 -2.13 1.96
N PHE A 33 4.50 -3.02 1.98
CA PHE A 33 4.71 -4.45 1.83
C PHE A 33 3.46 -5.16 1.32
N ILE A 34 3.66 -6.39 0.84
CA ILE A 34 2.62 -7.32 0.42
C ILE A 34 2.57 -8.52 1.35
N ARG A 35 1.35 -9.00 1.56
CA ARG A 35 0.98 -10.18 2.33
C ARG A 35 0.36 -11.22 1.41
N GLY A 36 1.00 -12.39 1.30
CA GLY A 36 0.53 -13.53 0.50
C GLY A 36 0.04 -13.15 -0.90
N GLU A 37 0.77 -12.26 -1.57
CA GLU A 37 0.52 -11.73 -2.93
C GLU A 37 -0.78 -10.95 -3.16
N THR A 38 -1.76 -11.02 -2.26
CA THR A 38 -3.11 -10.48 -2.46
C THR A 38 -3.42 -9.25 -1.63
N VAL A 39 -2.61 -8.93 -0.61
CA VAL A 39 -2.87 -7.78 0.26
C VAL A 39 -1.65 -6.87 0.34
N ALA A 40 -1.75 -5.65 -0.17
CA ALA A 40 -0.71 -4.64 -0.04
C ALA A 40 -1.06 -3.62 1.04
N VAL A 41 -0.05 -3.21 1.80
CA VAL A 41 -0.15 -2.22 2.87
C VAL A 41 0.83 -1.11 2.57
N ILE A 42 0.36 0.14 2.63
CA ILE A 42 1.18 1.33 2.43
C ILE A 42 0.87 2.31 3.55
N VAL A 43 1.88 2.68 4.33
CA VAL A 43 1.73 3.56 5.50
C VAL A 43 2.85 4.62 5.56
N PRO A 44 2.54 5.87 5.94
CA PRO A 44 3.55 6.87 6.22
C PRO A 44 4.27 6.56 7.53
N ARG A 45 5.54 6.94 7.59
CA ARG A 45 6.36 7.04 8.80
C ARG A 45 6.97 8.42 8.89
N LEU A 46 7.25 8.85 10.12
CA LEU A 46 7.77 10.18 10.41
C LEU A 46 6.86 11.30 9.83
N PRO A 47 5.54 11.30 10.14
CA PRO A 47 4.55 12.14 9.48
C PRO A 47 4.78 13.65 9.71
N VAL A 48 5.33 14.02 10.87
CA VAL A 48 5.67 15.42 11.19
C VAL A 48 6.68 15.97 10.19
N THR A 49 7.74 15.21 9.89
CA THR A 49 8.78 15.60 8.94
C THR A 49 8.39 15.38 7.47
N LEU A 50 7.37 14.55 7.22
CA LEU A 50 6.77 14.42 5.90
C LEU A 50 5.99 15.69 5.53
N GLY A 51 5.33 16.33 6.50
CA GLY A 51 4.59 17.57 6.30
C GLY A 51 3.37 17.43 5.37
N GLY A 52 2.92 16.19 5.10
CA GLY A 52 1.84 15.90 4.16
C GLY A 52 2.23 16.02 2.67
N ASP A 53 3.52 16.26 2.36
CA ASP A 53 4.01 16.42 1.00
C ASP A 53 4.84 15.19 0.58
N TRP A 54 4.32 14.45 -0.40
CA TRP A 54 4.96 13.25 -0.95
C TRP A 54 5.89 13.53 -2.12
N GLN A 55 5.88 14.73 -2.72
CA GLN A 55 6.70 15.08 -3.88
C GLN A 55 6.60 14.03 -5.00
N ASP A 56 7.72 13.61 -5.56
CA ASP A 56 7.83 12.58 -6.60
C ASP A 56 7.83 11.14 -6.05
N THR A 57 7.38 10.92 -4.82
CA THR A 57 7.51 9.61 -4.16
C THR A 57 6.49 8.61 -4.69
N ARG A 58 7.01 7.48 -5.15
CA ARG A 58 6.22 6.41 -5.76
C ARG A 58 6.42 5.08 -5.07
N VAL A 59 5.45 4.19 -5.23
CA VAL A 59 5.53 2.79 -4.80
C VAL A 59 5.16 1.89 -5.97
N HIS A 60 5.88 0.78 -6.14
CA HIS A 60 5.59 -0.19 -7.18
C HIS A 60 4.73 -1.33 -6.62
N LEU A 61 3.49 -1.45 -7.09
CA LEU A 61 2.65 -2.61 -6.84
C LEU A 61 2.80 -3.64 -7.97
N PRO A 62 2.62 -4.94 -7.69
CA PRO A 62 2.43 -5.93 -8.73
C PRO A 62 1.26 -5.57 -9.62
N GLU A 63 1.38 -5.96 -10.89
CA GLU A 63 0.33 -5.79 -11.89
C GLU A 63 -1.02 -6.39 -11.43
N GLY A 64 -2.10 -5.71 -11.84
CA GLY A 64 -3.47 -6.09 -11.52
C GLY A 64 -4.36 -4.91 -11.13
N SER A 65 -5.53 -5.23 -10.58
CA SER A 65 -6.46 -4.25 -10.00
C SER A 65 -6.48 -4.43 -8.48
N TRP A 66 -6.44 -3.33 -7.75
CA TRP A 66 -6.35 -3.33 -6.30
C TRP A 66 -7.45 -2.45 -5.71
N ARG A 67 -8.30 -3.03 -4.85
CA ARG A 67 -9.31 -2.28 -4.11
C ARG A 67 -8.74 -1.81 -2.78
N ASN A 68 -8.82 -0.52 -2.50
CA ASN A 68 -8.56 0.02 -1.18
C ASN A 68 -9.72 -0.27 -0.24
N ALA A 69 -9.53 -1.15 0.74
CA ALA A 69 -10.55 -1.56 1.69
C ALA A 69 -10.98 -0.44 2.67
N LEU A 70 -10.29 0.71 2.69
CA LEU A 70 -10.59 1.84 3.58
C LEU A 70 -11.36 2.96 2.89
N SER A 71 -11.22 3.09 1.56
CA SER A 71 -11.88 4.12 0.74
C SER A 71 -12.77 3.56 -0.36
N ASP A 72 -12.82 2.24 -0.53
CA ASP A 72 -13.44 1.50 -1.64
C ASP A 72 -12.98 1.90 -3.05
N SER A 73 -11.95 2.73 -3.18
CA SER A 73 -11.37 3.13 -4.46
C SER A 73 -10.59 1.98 -5.09
N ILE A 74 -10.69 1.83 -6.40
CA ILE A 74 -9.87 0.89 -7.18
C ILE A 74 -8.68 1.64 -7.75
N VAL A 75 -7.49 1.06 -7.60
CA VAL A 75 -6.23 1.57 -8.17
C VAL A 75 -5.58 0.48 -9.03
N PRO A 76 -4.93 0.86 -10.15
CA PRO A 76 -4.15 -0.09 -10.92
C PRO A 76 -2.89 -0.52 -10.15
N GLY A 77 -2.36 -1.68 -10.51
CA GLY A 77 -0.99 -2.07 -10.18
C GLY A 77 0.05 -1.23 -10.93
N GLY A 78 1.32 -1.59 -10.76
CA GLY A 78 2.44 -0.86 -11.35
C GLY A 78 2.92 0.29 -10.46
N GLU A 79 3.61 1.26 -11.07
CA GLU A 79 4.16 2.41 -10.35
C GLU A 79 3.08 3.45 -10.03
N MET A 80 2.90 3.75 -8.75
CA MET A 80 1.87 4.69 -8.27
C MET A 80 2.46 5.84 -7.48
N ASP A 81 1.89 7.02 -7.68
CA ASP A 81 2.16 8.23 -6.88
C ASP A 81 1.54 8.13 -5.49
N LEU A 82 2.35 8.29 -4.43
CA LEU A 82 1.86 8.19 -3.05
C LEU A 82 0.94 9.34 -2.66
N GLY A 83 1.16 10.54 -3.22
CA GLY A 83 0.29 11.68 -2.99
C GLY A 83 -1.14 11.42 -3.45
N THR A 84 -1.30 10.64 -4.52
CA THR A 84 -2.58 10.26 -5.11
C THR A 84 -3.22 9.10 -4.34
N VAL A 85 -2.47 8.02 -4.09
CA VAL A 85 -2.98 6.81 -3.44
C VAL A 85 -3.42 7.05 -1.99
N LEU A 86 -2.72 7.93 -1.28
CA LEU A 86 -2.99 8.26 0.12
C LEU A 86 -3.83 9.53 0.30
N LYS A 87 -4.29 10.15 -0.80
CA LYS A 87 -5.20 11.31 -0.74
C LYS A 87 -6.54 11.00 -0.07
N PRO A 88 -7.21 9.87 -0.37
CA PRO A 88 -8.51 9.59 0.23
C PRO A 88 -8.41 9.20 1.72
N PHE A 89 -7.31 8.55 2.11
CA PHE A 89 -7.07 8.11 3.47
C PHE A 89 -5.55 8.05 3.71
N PRO A 90 -5.04 8.47 4.90
CA PRO A 90 -3.60 8.63 5.14
C PRO A 90 -2.81 7.31 5.15
N VAL A 91 -3.48 6.17 4.99
CA VAL A 91 -2.91 4.83 4.78
C VAL A 91 -3.71 4.10 3.71
N ALA A 92 -3.10 3.13 3.04
CA ALA A 92 -3.82 2.26 2.10
C ALA A 92 -3.72 0.80 2.53
N LEU A 93 -4.87 0.13 2.55
CA LEU A 93 -4.99 -1.32 2.66
C LEU A 93 -5.61 -1.83 1.38
N LEU A 94 -4.78 -2.33 0.48
CA LEU A 94 -5.16 -2.71 -0.86
C LEU A 94 -5.34 -4.23 -0.93
N VAL A 95 -6.45 -4.67 -1.50
CA VAL A 95 -6.74 -6.08 -1.73
C VAL A 95 -6.84 -6.30 -3.23
N LYS A 96 -6.06 -7.25 -3.75
CA LYS A 96 -6.08 -7.64 -5.15
C LYS A 96 -7.45 -8.17 -5.52
N GLN A 97 -7.97 -7.73 -6.67
CA GLN A 97 -9.23 -8.22 -7.24
C GLN A 97 -9.03 -9.43 -8.14
#